data_AF-A0A3N5SH36-F1
#
_entry.id   AF-A0A3N5SH36-F1
#
_cell.length_a   1.000
_cell.length_b   1.000
_cell.length_c   1.000
_cell.angle_alpha   90.00
_cell.angle_beta   90.00
_cell.angle_gamma   90.00
#
_symmetry.space_group_name_H-M   'P 1'
#
loop_
_entity.id
_entity.type
_entity.pdbx_description
1 polymer ?
#
loop_
_entity_poly.entity_id
_entity_poly.type
_entity_poly.pdbx_seq_one_letter_code
_entity_poly.pdbx_strand_id
1 'polypeptide(L)'
;MKRSFTFIELLIVAGIFFLTMALLAPFVHFAKSRANMARCATNLRKISLGLHEYAARNNGAFPADLVALYPDYIDDEKVFDCPASKRIGSKTKPDYVYTADLAETSSPKDVIVRDADDNH
;
A
#
# COMPACT_ATOMS: atom_id res chain seq x y z
N MET A 1 4.53 28.10 -49.65
CA MET A 1 5.12 26.81 -50.05
C MET A 1 5.15 25.90 -48.82
N LYS A 2 4.40 24.80 -48.81
CA LYS A 2 4.41 23.83 -47.69
C LYS A 2 5.56 22.86 -47.94
N ARG A 3 6.51 22.78 -47.00
CA ARG A 3 7.53 21.73 -47.02
C ARG A 3 6.87 20.42 -46.62
N SER A 4 6.86 19.46 -47.53
CA SER A 4 6.49 18.08 -47.23
C SER A 4 7.63 17.44 -46.43
N PHE A 5 7.31 16.91 -45.27
CA PHE A 5 8.24 16.18 -44.42
C PHE A 5 8.76 14.96 -45.17
N THR A 6 10.06 14.71 -45.12
CA THR A 6 10.63 13.50 -45.72
C THR A 6 10.39 12.30 -44.79
N PHE A 7 10.25 11.10 -45.35
CA PHE A 7 10.09 9.87 -44.56
C PHE A 7 11.27 9.64 -43.60
N ILE A 8 12.48 10.06 -44.01
CA ILE A 8 13.71 9.94 -43.21
C ILE A 8 13.65 10.80 -41.95
N GLU A 9 13.17 12.04 -42.05
CA GLU A 9 13.04 12.93 -40.88
C GLU A 9 12.09 12.33 -39.83
N LEU A 10 10.98 11.74 -40.25
CA LEU A 10 10.04 11.09 -39.32
C LEU A 10 10.66 9.84 -38.67
N LEU A 11 11.43 9.07 -39.44
CA LEU A 11 12.09 7.85 -38.99
C LEU A 11 13.12 8.11 -37.88
N ILE A 12 13.95 9.15 -38.03
CA ILE A 12 14.97 9.51 -37.04
C ILE A 12 14.31 9.91 -35.72
N VAL A 13 13.25 10.73 -35.78
CA VAL A 13 12.52 11.18 -34.59
C VAL A 13 11.89 10.00 -33.86
N ALA A 14 11.23 9.10 -34.59
CA ALA A 14 10.65 7.89 -34.00
C ALA A 14 11.75 7.00 -33.38
N GLY A 15 12.91 6.86 -34.02
CA GLY A 15 14.04 6.09 -33.50
C GLY A 15 14.55 6.62 -32.15
N ILE A 16 14.74 7.94 -32.03
CA ILE A 16 15.17 8.57 -30.77
C ILE A 16 14.08 8.44 -29.69
N PHE A 17 12.80 8.56 -30.06
CA PHE A 17 11.69 8.36 -29.13
C PHE A 17 11.70 6.95 -28.52
N PHE A 18 11.84 5.90 -29.35
CA PHE A 18 11.93 4.53 -28.85
C PHE A 18 13.16 4.29 -27.97
N LEU A 19 14.31 4.88 -28.31
CA LEU A 19 15.52 4.81 -27.48
C LEU A 19 15.28 5.40 -26.08
N THR A 20 14.63 6.56 -26.01
CA THR A 20 14.31 7.19 -24.71
C THR A 20 13.30 6.37 -23.89
N MET A 21 12.27 5.82 -24.52
CA MET A 21 11.29 4.96 -23.85
C MET A 21 11.91 3.66 -23.30
N ALA A 22 12.85 3.05 -24.05
CA ALA A 22 13.55 1.84 -23.62
C ALA A 22 14.35 2.05 -22.33
N LEU A 23 14.96 3.24 -22.16
CA LEU A 23 15.69 3.62 -20.96
C LEU A 23 14.77 3.86 -19.75
N LEU A 24 13.55 4.37 -19.99
CA LEU A 24 12.58 4.69 -18.93
C LEU A 24 11.81 3.46 -18.41
N ALA A 25 11.55 2.46 -19.25
CA ALA A 25 10.78 1.27 -18.90
C ALA A 25 11.25 0.56 -17.61
N PRO A 26 12.54 0.21 -17.42
CA PRO A 26 12.98 -0.48 -16.21
C PRO A 26 12.77 0.36 -14.94
N PHE A 27 12.91 1.67 -15.03
CA PHE A 27 12.72 2.58 -13.90
C PHE A 27 11.27 2.57 -13.37
N VAL A 28 10.28 2.46 -14.25
CA VAL A 28 8.85 2.41 -13.86
C VAL A 28 8.55 1.17 -13.02
N HIS A 29 9.16 0.02 -13.34
CA HIS A 29 8.99 -1.20 -12.56
C HIS A 29 9.53 -1.05 -11.13
N PHE A 30 10.70 -0.43 -10.97
CA PHE A 30 11.25 -0.13 -9.64
C PHE A 30 10.39 0.88 -8.87
N ALA A 31 9.92 1.94 -9.54
CA ALA A 31 9.05 2.94 -8.93
C ALA A 31 7.73 2.33 -8.44
N LYS A 32 7.12 1.43 -9.22
CA LYS A 32 5.89 0.72 -8.84
C LYS A 32 6.09 -0.16 -7.62
N SER A 33 7.18 -0.93 -7.56
CA SER A 33 7.49 -1.77 -6.40
C SER A 33 7.62 -0.95 -5.11
N ARG A 34 8.37 0.17 -5.17
CA ARG A 34 8.49 1.10 -4.03
C ARG A 34 7.16 1.75 -3.65
N ALA A 35 6.34 2.11 -4.64
CA ALA A 35 5.01 2.67 -4.40
C ALA A 35 4.09 1.65 -3.71
N ASN A 36 4.17 0.37 -4.08
CA ASN A 36 3.42 -0.69 -3.42
C ASN A 36 3.84 -0.85 -1.95
N MET A 37 5.15 -0.85 -1.66
CA MET A 37 5.63 -0.84 -0.28
C MET A 37 5.14 0.40 0.49
N ALA A 38 5.27 1.60 -0.09
CA ALA A 38 4.77 2.82 0.55
C ALA A 38 3.25 2.78 0.83
N ARG A 39 2.47 2.12 -0.03
CA ARG A 39 1.04 1.88 0.18
C ARG A 39 0.77 0.94 1.35
N CYS A 40 1.51 -0.16 1.47
CA CYS A 40 1.37 -1.06 2.61
C CYS A 40 1.68 -0.37 3.94
N ALA A 41 2.73 0.46 4.01
CA ALA A 41 3.01 1.29 5.18
C ALA A 41 1.90 2.31 5.48
N THR A 42 1.25 2.85 4.45
CA THR A 42 0.10 3.74 4.61
C THR A 42 -1.15 2.99 5.10
N ASN A 43 -1.37 1.76 4.63
CA ASN A 43 -2.45 0.89 5.10
C ASN A 43 -2.27 0.56 6.58
N LEU A 44 -1.06 0.18 7.02
CA LEU A 44 -0.74 0.00 8.44
C LEU A 44 -1.10 1.22 9.29
N ARG A 45 -0.76 2.42 8.82
CA ARG A 45 -1.13 3.67 9.51
C ARG A 45 -2.64 3.87 9.58
N LYS A 46 -3.38 3.58 8.50
CA LYS A 46 -4.85 3.64 8.50
C LYS A 46 -5.45 2.67 9.52
N ILE A 47 -4.93 1.44 9.59
CA ILE A 47 -5.36 0.45 10.58
C ILE A 47 -5.07 0.93 12.00
N SER A 48 -3.85 1.44 12.26
CA SER A 48 -3.49 1.96 13.58
C SER A 48 -4.41 3.12 14.00
N LEU A 49 -4.75 4.02 13.07
CA LEU A 49 -5.65 5.12 13.35
C LEU A 49 -7.05 4.60 13.71
N GLY A 50 -7.59 3.67 12.93
CA GLY A 50 -8.87 3.03 13.22
C GLY A 50 -8.89 2.32 14.58
N LEU A 51 -7.81 1.66 14.96
CA LEU A 51 -7.66 1.03 16.28
C LEU A 51 -7.69 2.07 17.41
N HIS A 52 -6.97 3.17 17.28
CA HIS A 52 -7.00 4.25 18.27
C HIS A 52 -8.37 4.92 18.35
N GLU A 53 -9.05 5.13 17.22
CA GLU A 53 -10.42 5.64 17.23
C GLU A 53 -11.41 4.66 17.90
N TYR A 54 -11.24 3.36 17.67
CA TYR A 54 -12.01 2.33 18.36
C TYR A 54 -11.76 2.37 19.87
N ALA A 55 -10.49 2.41 20.29
CA ALA A 55 -10.14 2.48 21.70
C ALA A 55 -10.71 3.73 22.36
N ALA A 56 -10.62 4.89 21.70
CA ALA A 56 -11.20 6.15 22.20
C ALA A 56 -12.71 6.06 22.44
N ARG A 57 -13.45 5.28 21.63
CA ARG A 57 -14.90 5.07 21.80
C ARG A 57 -15.24 3.93 22.78
N ASN A 58 -14.31 3.00 23.04
CA ASN A 58 -14.52 1.79 23.84
C ASN A 58 -13.68 1.75 25.13
N ASN A 59 -13.50 2.90 25.80
CA ASN A 59 -12.80 3.01 27.09
C ASN A 59 -11.34 2.50 27.06
N GLY A 60 -10.61 2.71 25.96
CA GLY A 60 -9.22 2.29 25.80
C GLY A 60 -9.03 0.81 25.46
N ALA A 61 -10.12 0.05 25.28
CA ALA A 61 -10.07 -1.33 24.85
C ALA A 61 -9.94 -1.42 23.33
N PHE A 62 -8.94 -2.16 22.85
CA PHE A 62 -8.81 -2.48 21.43
C PHE A 62 -9.76 -3.63 21.03
N PRO A 63 -10.14 -3.74 19.74
CA PRO A 63 -11.04 -4.79 19.29
C PRO A 63 -10.40 -6.18 19.37
N ALA A 64 -11.24 -7.22 19.37
CA ALA A 64 -10.78 -8.62 19.37
C ALA A 64 -10.12 -9.04 18.04
N ASP A 65 -10.50 -8.42 16.93
CA ASP A 65 -9.96 -8.70 15.60
C ASP A 65 -10.03 -7.44 14.72
N LEU A 66 -9.16 -7.36 13.71
CA LEU A 66 -9.10 -6.28 12.73
C LEU A 66 -10.40 -6.15 11.92
N VAL A 67 -11.12 -7.25 11.73
CA VAL A 67 -12.41 -7.25 11.04
C VAL A 67 -13.43 -6.34 11.74
N ALA A 68 -13.34 -6.17 13.06
CA ALA A 68 -14.27 -5.34 13.83
C ALA A 68 -14.12 -3.83 13.57
N LEU A 69 -13.04 -3.40 12.90
CA LEU A 69 -12.83 -2.01 12.48
C LEU A 69 -13.64 -1.65 11.23
N TYR A 70 -14.05 -2.65 10.45
CA TYR A 70 -14.83 -2.45 9.24
C TYR A 70 -16.32 -2.72 9.51
N PRO A 71 -17.25 -1.88 9.01
CA PRO A 71 -17.02 -0.66 8.24
C PRO A 71 -16.90 0.61 9.09
N ASP A 72 -17.11 0.55 10.41
CA ASP A 72 -17.38 1.74 11.24
C ASP A 72 -16.16 2.66 11.50
N TYR A 73 -14.94 2.16 11.30
CA TYR A 73 -13.67 2.87 11.53
C TYR A 73 -12.75 2.85 10.29
N ILE A 74 -12.94 1.88 9.40
CA ILE A 74 -12.23 1.76 8.13
C ILE A 74 -13.24 1.41 7.05
N ASP A 75 -13.44 2.33 6.10
CA ASP A 75 -14.41 2.15 5.01
C ASP A 75 -13.88 1.26 3.87
N ASP A 76 -12.56 1.11 3.76
CA ASP A 76 -11.88 0.45 2.66
C ASP A 76 -11.45 -0.99 3.03
N GLU A 77 -12.10 -2.01 2.45
CA GLU A 77 -11.67 -3.41 2.63
C GLU A 77 -10.24 -3.67 2.14
N LYS A 78 -9.81 -2.93 1.11
CA LYS A 78 -8.47 -3.08 0.51
C LYS A 78 -7.34 -2.67 1.46
N VAL A 79 -7.66 -2.04 2.59
CA VAL A 79 -6.66 -1.70 3.61
C VAL A 79 -6.06 -2.95 4.25
N PHE A 80 -6.76 -4.10 4.21
CA PHE A 80 -6.26 -5.38 4.73
C PHE A 80 -5.35 -6.15 3.76
N ASP A 81 -5.22 -5.65 2.53
CA ASP A 81 -4.36 -6.20 1.47
C ASP A 81 -3.07 -5.37 1.37
N CYS A 82 -1.93 -6.03 1.43
CA CYS A 82 -0.65 -5.39 1.16
C CYS A 82 -0.30 -5.59 -0.31
N PRO A 83 -0.31 -4.54 -1.17
CA PRO A 83 0.05 -4.65 -2.59
C PRO A 83 1.52 -5.06 -2.86
N ALA A 84 2.35 -5.19 -1.82
CA ALA A 84 3.69 -5.75 -1.90
C ALA A 84 3.77 -7.24 -1.53
N SER A 85 2.72 -7.81 -0.91
CA SER A 85 2.66 -9.24 -0.59
C SER A 85 2.53 -10.09 -1.87
N LYS A 86 2.92 -11.36 -1.74
CA LYS A 86 2.73 -12.39 -2.77
C LYS A 86 1.31 -12.95 -2.78
N ARG A 87 0.55 -12.72 -1.71
CA ARG A 87 -0.85 -13.14 -1.58
C ARG A 87 -1.75 -11.91 -1.67
N ILE A 88 -3.04 -12.16 -1.85
CA ILE A 88 -4.07 -11.13 -1.80
C ILE A 88 -4.68 -11.20 -0.41
N GLY A 89 -4.45 -10.18 0.40
CA GLY A 89 -5.08 -10.02 1.69
C GLY A 89 -6.57 -9.74 1.56
N SER A 90 -7.34 -10.13 2.58
CA SER A 90 -8.78 -9.86 2.68
C SER A 90 -9.16 -9.71 4.14
N LYS A 91 -10.38 -9.26 4.44
CA LYS A 91 -10.91 -9.18 5.82
C LYS A 91 -10.70 -10.48 6.61
N THR A 92 -10.97 -11.62 5.99
CA THR A 92 -10.91 -12.93 6.66
C THR A 92 -9.50 -13.52 6.76
N LYS A 93 -8.57 -13.01 5.96
CA LYS A 93 -7.16 -13.41 5.91
C LYS A 93 -6.33 -12.16 5.60
N PRO A 94 -6.18 -11.25 6.57
CA PRO A 94 -5.45 -10.00 6.36
C PRO A 94 -3.96 -10.31 6.21
N ASP A 95 -3.26 -9.50 5.42
CA ASP A 95 -1.79 -9.56 5.34
C ASP A 95 -1.13 -8.92 6.57
N TYR A 96 -1.91 -8.21 7.39
CA TYR A 96 -1.45 -7.59 8.62
C TYR A 96 -1.85 -8.43 9.83
N VAL A 97 -0.90 -8.65 10.73
CA VAL A 97 -1.11 -9.33 12.02
C VAL A 97 -1.38 -8.30 13.08
N TYR A 98 -2.49 -8.49 13.78
CA TYR A 98 -2.85 -7.76 14.99
C TYR A 98 -2.58 -8.62 16.21
N THR A 99 -2.03 -8.02 17.25
CA THR A 99 -1.81 -8.70 18.54
C THR A 99 -3.00 -8.40 19.45
N ALA A 100 -3.90 -9.37 19.59
CA ALA A 100 -5.00 -9.27 20.56
C ALA A 100 -4.45 -9.19 22.00
N ASP A 101 -5.26 -8.66 22.92
CA ASP A 101 -4.96 -8.48 24.35
C ASP A 101 -4.06 -7.28 24.72
N LEU A 102 -3.71 -6.44 23.76
CA LEU A 102 -3.14 -5.13 24.05
C LEU A 102 -4.27 -4.15 24.41
N ALA A 103 -3.96 -3.19 25.27
CA ALA A 103 -4.84 -2.07 25.63
C ALA A 103 -4.06 -0.77 25.44
N GLU A 104 -4.70 0.38 25.43
CA GLU A 104 -3.99 1.67 25.25
C GLU A 104 -2.90 1.91 26.32
N THR A 105 -3.00 1.22 27.46
CA THR A 105 -2.03 1.21 28.56
C THR A 105 -0.90 0.19 28.42
N SER A 106 -0.87 -0.62 27.35
CA SER A 106 0.23 -1.59 27.12
C SER A 106 1.54 -0.86 26.84
N SER A 107 2.67 -1.57 27.02
CA SER A 107 3.99 -0.97 26.87
C SER A 107 4.17 -0.38 25.45
N PRO A 108 4.80 0.79 25.27
CA PRO A 108 5.05 1.37 23.94
C PRO A 108 5.89 0.49 23.00
N LYS A 109 6.52 -0.57 23.53
CA LYS A 109 7.31 -1.55 22.78
C LYS A 109 6.46 -2.65 22.14
N ASP A 110 5.21 -2.79 22.55
CA ASP A 110 4.32 -3.83 22.04
C ASP A 110 3.70 -3.34 20.73
N VAL A 111 3.98 -4.07 19.65
CA VAL A 111 3.52 -3.71 18.31
C VAL A 111 2.09 -4.20 18.13
N ILE A 112 1.16 -3.24 18.08
CA ILE A 112 -0.28 -3.51 17.98
C ILE A 112 -0.64 -4.13 16.62
N VAL A 113 -0.08 -3.60 15.53
CA VAL A 113 -0.28 -4.11 14.16
C VAL A 113 1.06 -4.15 13.43
N ARG A 114 1.31 -5.25 12.73
CA ARG A 114 2.49 -5.45 11.89
C ARG A 114 2.14 -6.16 10.59
N ASP A 115 3.03 -6.13 9.61
CA ASP A 115 2.93 -6.98 8.42
C ASP A 115 3.24 -8.43 8.79
N ALA A 116 2.50 -9.40 8.25
CA ALA A 116 2.70 -10.83 8.48
C ALA A 116 3.95 -11.38 7.79
N ASP A 117 4.30 -10.81 6.64
CA ASP A 117 5.33 -11.34 5.74
C ASP A 117 6.69 -10.60 5.88
N ASP A 118 6.81 -9.64 6.80
CA ASP A 118 8.00 -8.77 6.98
C ASP A 118 8.47 -8.13 5.65
N ASN A 119 7.53 -7.72 4.79
CA ASN A 119 7.85 -7.15 3.47
C ASN A 119 8.38 -5.70 3.54
N HIS A 120 8.67 -5.21 4.75
CA HIS A 120 8.85 -3.80 5.10
C HIS A 120 10.16 -3.47 5.79
#